data_AF-A0A169Q432-F1
#
_entry.id   AF-A0A169Q432-F1
#
_cell.length_a   1.000
_cell.length_b   1.000
_cell.length_c   1.000
_cell.angle_alpha   90.00
_cell.angle_beta   90.00
_cell.angle_gamma   90.00
#
_symmetry.space_group_name_H-M   'P 1'
#
loop_
_entity.id
_entity.type
_entity.pdbx_description
1 polymer ?
#
loop_
_entity_poly.entity_id
_entity_poly.type
_entity_poly.pdbx_seq_one_letter_code
_entity_poly.pdbx_strand_id
1 'polypeptide(L)'
;MELASLVRDILRQRHVERLAQHREQDNEAEAEWEIARWRHRSGVVIQRRYELEIAQQDSASCPECWIDWQVIDAAGQEINPMRKQFYNLCQQSFWLAMQAGGEDETSDRIAQITDNHP
;
A
#
# COMPACT_ATOMS: atom_id res chain seq x y z
N MET A 1 -4.47 0.26 14.95
CA MET A 1 -4.81 -0.32 13.63
C MET A 1 -3.75 0.12 12.65
N GLU A 2 -3.23 -0.77 11.82
CA GLU A 2 -2.15 -0.40 10.90
C GLU A 2 -2.69 0.14 9.57
N LEU A 3 -2.12 1.24 9.07
CA LEU A 3 -2.43 1.73 7.72
C LEU A 3 -2.14 0.65 6.67
N ALA A 4 -1.13 -0.19 6.88
CA ALA A 4 -0.83 -1.32 6.00
C ALA A 4 -2.00 -2.29 5.85
N SER A 5 -2.76 -2.53 6.92
CA SER A 5 -3.93 -3.39 6.88
C SER A 5 -5.04 -2.80 6.01
N LEU A 6 -5.32 -1.50 6.21
CA LEU A 6 -6.31 -0.77 5.41
C LEU A 6 -5.94 -0.73 3.93
N VAL A 7 -4.65 -0.49 3.62
CA VAL A 7 -4.14 -0.51 2.24
C VAL A 7 -4.30 -1.90 1.62
N ARG A 8 -4.01 -3.00 2.35
CA ARG A 8 -4.23 -4.36 1.85
C ARG A 8 -5.69 -4.62 1.51
N ASP A 9 -6.61 -4.18 2.37
CA ASP A 9 -8.05 -4.32 2.15
C ASP A 9 -8.53 -3.53 0.93
N ILE A 10 -8.02 -2.29 0.74
CA ILE A 10 -8.28 -1.50 -0.47
C ILE A 10 -7.77 -2.23 -1.72
N LEU A 11 -6.52 -2.69 -1.73
CA LEU A 11 -5.91 -3.37 -2.88
C LEU A 11 -6.60 -4.70 -3.21
N ARG A 12 -7.13 -5.39 -2.19
CA ARG A 12 -7.90 -6.63 -2.34
C ARG A 12 -9.39 -6.40 -2.60
N GLN A 13 -9.84 -5.15 -2.61
CA GLN A 13 -11.25 -4.76 -2.70
C GLN A 13 -12.13 -5.46 -1.66
N ARG A 14 -11.63 -5.60 -0.43
CA ARG A 14 -12.33 -6.22 0.70
C ARG A 14 -12.66 -5.17 1.74
N HIS A 15 -13.86 -5.26 2.32
CA HIS A 15 -14.28 -4.40 3.43
C HIS A 15 -14.21 -2.89 3.15
N VAL A 16 -14.18 -2.50 1.87
CA VAL A 16 -14.06 -1.11 1.44
C VAL A 16 -15.16 -0.76 0.46
N GLU A 17 -15.59 0.49 0.56
CA GLU A 17 -16.46 1.16 -0.41
C GLU A 17 -15.65 2.29 -1.06
N ARG A 18 -15.64 2.38 -2.39
CA ARG A 18 -14.99 3.48 -3.09
C ARG A 18 -15.91 4.70 -3.07
N LEU A 19 -15.46 5.78 -2.45
CA LEU A 19 -16.22 7.02 -2.30
C LEU A 19 -16.04 7.96 -3.49
N ALA A 20 -14.81 8.05 -4.02
CA ALA A 20 -14.47 8.91 -5.13
C ALA A 20 -13.25 8.37 -5.87
N GLN A 21 -13.16 8.67 -7.15
CA GLN A 21 -11.98 8.43 -7.98
C GLN A 21 -11.96 9.48 -9.08
N HIS A 22 -10.80 10.08 -9.27
CA HIS A 22 -10.53 11.04 -10.31
C HIS A 22 -9.17 10.72 -10.92
N ARG A 23 -9.10 10.70 -12.24
CA ARG A 23 -7.89 10.36 -12.99
C ARG A 23 -7.75 11.33 -14.14
N GLU A 24 -6.55 11.85 -14.33
CA GLU A 24 -6.21 12.67 -15.47
C GLU A 24 -4.87 12.20 -16.05
N GLN A 25 -4.71 12.48 -17.33
CA GLN A 25 -3.48 12.24 -18.06
C GLN A 25 -3.09 13.56 -18.71
N ASP A 26 -1.86 13.99 -18.44
CA ASP A 26 -1.24 15.12 -19.09
C ASP A 26 -0.22 14.58 -20.10
N ASN A 27 -0.56 14.71 -21.39
CA ASN A 27 0.30 14.23 -22.47
C ASN A 27 1.51 15.14 -22.69
N GLU A 28 1.44 16.43 -22.30
CA GLU A 28 2.58 17.35 -22.43
C GLU A 28 3.61 17.10 -21.34
N ALA A 29 3.14 16.82 -20.12
CA ALA A 29 3.99 16.41 -19.00
C ALA A 29 4.38 14.92 -19.04
N GLU A 30 3.84 14.15 -19.99
CA GLU A 30 4.02 12.69 -20.09
C GLU A 30 3.75 11.98 -18.75
N ALA A 31 2.70 12.39 -18.06
CA ALA A 31 2.37 11.93 -16.72
C ALA A 31 0.89 11.61 -16.58
N GLU A 32 0.58 10.63 -15.75
CA GLU A 32 -0.77 10.28 -15.38
C GLU A 32 -0.93 10.36 -13.87
N TRP A 33 -2.03 10.97 -13.40
CA TRP A 33 -2.29 11.06 -11.97
C TRP A 33 -3.70 10.60 -11.61
N GLU A 34 -3.83 10.02 -10.43
CA GLU A 34 -5.08 9.55 -9.85
C GLU A 34 -5.20 9.97 -8.39
N ILE A 35 -6.38 10.45 -8.02
CA ILE A 35 -6.80 10.61 -6.63
C ILE A 35 -8.03 9.75 -6.38
N ALA A 36 -7.94 8.82 -5.44
CA ALA A 36 -9.04 7.94 -5.08
C ALA A 36 -9.24 7.89 -3.56
N ARG A 37 -10.49 7.74 -3.13
CA ARG A 37 -10.90 7.69 -1.72
C ARG A 37 -11.76 6.47 -1.46
N TRP A 38 -11.53 5.84 -0.32
CA TRP A 38 -12.30 4.70 0.15
C TRP A 38 -12.72 4.88 1.60
N ARG A 39 -13.88 4.31 1.93
CA ARG A 39 -14.30 4.07 3.32
C ARG A 39 -14.10 2.60 3.64
N HIS A 40 -13.34 2.31 4.67
CA HIS A 40 -13.24 0.96 5.22
C HIS A 40 -14.41 0.68 6.17
N ARG A 41 -14.78 -0.59 6.37
CA ARG A 41 -15.87 -1.00 7.27
C ARG A 41 -15.72 -0.52 8.72
N SER A 42 -14.50 -0.16 9.14
CA SER A 42 -14.25 0.47 10.45
C SER A 42 -14.67 1.94 10.52
N GLY A 43 -15.17 2.51 9.43
CA GLY A 43 -15.52 3.93 9.30
C GLY A 43 -14.39 4.80 8.77
N VAL A 44 -13.14 4.34 8.87
CA VAL A 44 -11.93 5.06 8.45
C VAL A 44 -12.00 5.41 6.96
N VAL A 45 -11.65 6.65 6.64
CA VAL A 45 -11.55 7.14 5.25
C VAL A 45 -10.08 7.28 4.86
N ILE A 46 -9.71 6.66 3.75
CA ILE A 46 -8.35 6.63 3.21
C ILE A 46 -8.36 7.25 1.82
N GLN A 47 -7.34 8.07 1.52
CA GLN A 47 -7.06 8.58 0.18
C GLN A 47 -5.75 7.97 -0.35
N ARG A 48 -5.75 7.65 -1.64
CA ARG A 48 -4.54 7.44 -2.44
C ARG A 48 -4.37 8.62 -3.39
N ARG A 49 -3.16 9.16 -3.45
CA ARG A 49 -2.66 9.87 -4.63
C ARG A 49 -1.66 8.98 -5.33
N TYR A 50 -1.76 8.88 -6.63
CA TYR A 50 -0.90 8.07 -7.47
C TYR A 50 -0.48 8.92 -8.68
N GLU A 51 0.80 8.89 -9.02
CA GLU A 51 1.35 9.57 -10.18
C GLU A 51 2.34 8.63 -10.88
N LEU A 52 2.17 8.47 -12.19
CA LEU A 52 2.98 7.62 -13.04
C LEU A 52 3.61 8.46 -14.14
N GLU A 53 4.94 8.45 -14.20
CA GLU A 53 5.66 9.00 -15.34
C GLU A 53 5.61 7.99 -16.50
N ILE A 54 5.10 8.44 -17.65
CA ILE A 54 4.91 7.61 -18.85
C ILE A 54 6.23 7.44 -19.62
N ALA A 55 7.08 8.47 -19.59
CA ALA A 55 8.31 8.55 -20.38
C ALA A 55 9.43 7.58 -19.94
N GLN A 56 9.50 7.25 -18.64
CA GLN A 56 10.68 6.65 -18.01
C GLN A 56 10.52 5.15 -17.65
N GLN A 57 9.73 4.40 -18.42
CA GLN A 57 9.53 2.98 -18.14
C GLN A 57 10.64 2.10 -18.75
N ASP A 58 11.75 1.94 -18.03
CA ASP A 58 12.71 0.86 -18.32
C ASP A 58 12.13 -0.49 -17.86
N SER A 59 11.92 -1.40 -18.81
CA SER A 59 11.42 -2.76 -18.55
C SER A 59 12.32 -3.62 -17.65
N ALA A 60 13.59 -3.23 -17.44
CA ALA A 60 14.52 -3.97 -16.59
C ALA A 60 14.41 -3.61 -15.09
N SER A 61 13.67 -2.57 -14.72
CA SER A 61 13.53 -2.11 -13.34
C SER A 61 12.07 -1.89 -12.94
N CYS A 62 11.82 -1.75 -11.63
CA CYS A 62 10.48 -1.45 -11.14
C CYS A 62 10.11 -0.03 -11.56
N PRO A 63 9.04 0.18 -12.35
CA PRO A 63 8.71 1.51 -12.87
C PRO A 63 8.55 2.53 -11.74
N GLU A 64 9.12 3.71 -11.95
CA GLU A 64 8.99 4.83 -11.03
C GLU A 64 7.53 5.31 -11.02
N CYS A 65 6.98 5.44 -9.83
CA CYS A 65 5.67 6.05 -9.61
C CYS A 65 5.57 6.58 -8.19
N TRP A 66 4.96 7.75 -8.03
CA TRP A 66 4.71 8.28 -6.71
C TRP A 66 3.38 7.77 -6.17
N ILE A 67 3.41 7.22 -4.96
CA ILE A 67 2.22 6.69 -4.28
C ILE A 67 2.16 7.31 -2.89
N ASP A 68 1.05 7.94 -2.56
CA ASP A 68 0.81 8.55 -1.25
C ASP A 68 -0.52 8.08 -0.67
N TRP A 69 -0.41 7.26 0.39
CA TRP A 69 -1.54 6.80 1.17
C TRP A 69 -1.70 7.68 2.41
N GLN A 70 -2.91 8.19 2.62
CA GLN A 70 -3.22 9.07 3.74
C GLN A 70 -4.58 8.74 4.37
N VAL A 71 -4.62 8.66 5.70
CA VAL A 71 -5.87 8.67 6.46
C VAL A 71 -6.44 10.09 6.45
N ILE A 72 -7.66 10.24 5.96
CA ILE A 72 -8.40 11.51 5.92
C ILE A 72 -9.31 11.66 7.13
N ASP A 73 -9.95 10.57 7.54
CA ASP A 73 -10.76 10.49 8.76
C ASP A 73 -10.46 9.17 9.46
N ALA A 74 -10.02 9.25 10.70
CA ALA A 74 -9.67 8.09 11.51
C ALA A 74 -10.89 7.42 12.17
N ALA A 75 -12.06 8.06 12.17
CA ALA A 75 -13.29 7.53 12.80
C ALA A 75 -13.07 7.04 14.25
N GLY A 76 -12.26 7.79 15.02
CA GLY A 76 -11.90 7.46 16.40
C GLY A 76 -10.93 6.27 16.56
N GLN A 77 -10.40 5.71 15.47
CA GLN A 77 -9.39 4.65 15.50
C GLN A 77 -7.99 5.24 15.65
N GLU A 78 -7.14 4.59 16.45
CA GLU A 78 -5.71 4.88 16.45
C GLU A 78 -5.04 4.20 15.25
N ILE A 79 -4.53 5.01 14.31
CA ILE A 79 -3.89 4.53 13.09
C ILE A 79 -2.46 5.03 13.03
N ASN A 80 -1.51 4.10 12.90
CA ASN A 80 -0.10 4.42 12.75
C ASN A 80 0.50 3.62 11.57
N PRO A 81 1.33 4.25 10.71
CA PRO A 81 1.38 5.70 10.49
C PRO A 81 0.08 6.22 9.86
N MET A 82 -0.26 7.50 10.03
CA MET A 82 -1.42 8.12 9.35
C MET A 82 -1.18 8.41 7.85
N ARG A 83 0.08 8.40 7.41
CA ARG A 83 0.48 8.65 6.03
C ARG A 83 1.71 7.84 5.67
N LYS A 84 1.77 7.31 4.45
CA LYS A 84 2.93 6.58 3.93
C LYS A 84 3.10 6.83 2.44
N GLN A 85 4.33 7.14 2.04
CA GLN A 85 4.72 7.46 0.66
C GLN A 85 5.69 6.41 0.09
N PHE A 86 5.62 6.20 -1.22
CA PHE A 86 6.49 5.32 -2.00
C PHE A 86 6.81 5.94 -3.35
N TYR A 87 7.94 5.54 -3.94
CA TYR A 87 8.41 6.01 -5.25
C TYR A 87 8.42 4.91 -6.33
N ASN A 88 7.95 3.71 -5.97
CA ASN A 88 7.56 2.68 -6.91
C ASN A 88 6.67 1.64 -6.22
N LEU A 89 6.02 0.79 -7.02
CA LEU A 89 5.16 -0.30 -6.53
C LEU A 89 5.92 -1.35 -5.71
N CYS A 90 7.22 -1.53 -5.96
CA CYS A 90 8.03 -2.51 -5.26
C CYS A 90 8.28 -2.11 -3.80
N GLN A 91 8.56 -0.84 -3.52
CA GLN A 91 8.68 -0.30 -2.16
C GLN A 91 7.37 -0.46 -1.38
N GLN A 92 6.21 -0.18 -2.01
CA GLN A 92 4.91 -0.40 -1.39
C GLN A 92 4.71 -1.88 -1.05
N SER A 93 4.96 -2.77 -2.02
CA SER A 93 4.75 -4.21 -1.87
C SER A 93 5.64 -4.80 -0.78
N PHE A 94 6.91 -4.41 -0.75
CA PHE A 94 7.85 -4.79 0.31
C PHE A 94 7.38 -4.32 1.68
N TRP A 95 6.95 -3.05 1.81
CA TRP A 95 6.40 -2.54 3.07
C TRP A 95 5.16 -3.33 3.52
N LEU A 96 4.23 -3.62 2.61
CA LEU A 96 3.04 -4.42 2.93
C LEU A 96 3.38 -5.85 3.38
N ALA A 97 4.43 -6.45 2.82
CA ALA A 97 4.92 -7.77 3.20
C ALA A 97 5.60 -7.76 4.58
N MET A 98 6.44 -6.75 4.86
CA MET A 98 7.07 -6.57 6.18
C MET A 98 6.03 -6.39 7.29
N GLN A 99 4.93 -5.70 7.01
CA GLN A 99 3.81 -5.53 7.95
C GLN A 99 2.87 -6.75 8.00
N ALA A 100 3.14 -7.82 7.26
CA ALA A 100 2.40 -9.08 7.32
C ALA A 100 3.22 -10.15 8.06
N GLY A 101 4.54 -10.20 7.85
CA GLY A 101 5.46 -11.13 8.52
C GLY A 101 5.80 -10.81 9.99
N GLY A 102 4.99 -9.98 10.67
CA GLY A 102 5.02 -9.84 12.12
C GLY A 102 4.12 -10.85 12.85
N GLU A 103 3.29 -11.58 12.10
CA GLU A 103 2.45 -12.67 12.56
C GLU A 103 2.72 -13.85 11.59
N ASP A 104 3.33 -14.92 12.10
CA ASP A 104 3.74 -16.15 11.42
C ASP A 104 5.03 -16.14 10.56
N GLU A 105 5.82 -17.22 10.73
CA GLU A 105 6.94 -17.67 9.88
C GLU A 105 8.36 -17.10 10.11
N THR A 106 8.82 -16.91 11.34
CA THR A 106 10.29 -16.99 11.59
C THR A 106 10.71 -17.73 12.86
N SER A 107 9.80 -17.97 13.82
CA SER A 107 10.11 -18.78 15.01
C SER A 107 10.09 -20.29 14.71
N ASP A 108 9.18 -20.77 13.87
CA ASP A 108 8.99 -22.21 13.63
C ASP A 108 10.07 -22.83 12.72
N ARG A 109 10.66 -22.03 11.83
CA ARG A 109 11.75 -22.50 10.97
C ARG A 109 13.09 -22.64 11.69
N ILE A 110 13.29 -21.96 12.81
CA ILE A 110 14.55 -22.07 13.60
C ILE A 110 14.46 -23.24 14.58
N ALA A 111 13.27 -23.53 15.15
CA ALA A 111 13.08 -24.69 16.03
C ALA A 111 13.21 -26.03 15.28
N GLN A 112 12.85 -26.10 13.99
CA GLN A 112 12.96 -27.33 13.20
C GLN A 112 14.39 -27.69 12.75
N ILE A 113 15.36 -26.77 12.87
CA ILE A 113 16.76 -26.99 12.45
C ILE A 113 17.60 -27.55 13.61
N THR A 114 17.23 -27.32 14.87
CA THR A 114 18.02 -27.78 16.02
C THR A 114 17.68 -29.18 16.54
N ASP A 115 16.60 -29.81 16.07
CA ASP A 115 16.17 -31.15 16.51
C ASP A 115 16.54 -32.30 15.55
N ASN A 116 17.33 -32.03 14.49
CA ASN A 116 17.87 -33.08 13.62
C ASN A 116 19.40 -33.03 13.59
N HIS A 117 20.01 -33.55 14.66
CA HIS A 117 21.33 -34.16 14.55
C HIS A 117 21.31 -35.52 15.27
N PRO A 118 21.76 -36.61 14.62
CA PRO A 118 21.88 -37.92 15.25
C PRO A 118 22.96 -37.97 16.34
#